data_AF-A0A2Z3H1A6-F1
#
_entry.id   AF-A0A2Z3H1A6-F1
#
_cell.length_a   1.000
_cell.length_b   1.000
_cell.length_c   1.000
_cell.angle_alpha   90.00
_cell.angle_beta   90.00
_cell.angle_gamma   90.00
#
_symmetry.space_group_name_H-M   'P 1'
#
loop_
_entity.id
_entity.type
_entity.pdbx_description
1 polymer ?
#
loop_
_entity_poly.entity_id
_entity_poly.type
_entity_poly.pdbx_seq_one_letter_code
_entity_poly.pdbx_strand_id
1 'polypeptide(L)'
;MGGATLMALVFVGLVVACTVYSAGWCVWCLVRPFAVRYRLLTPTRDDVITRAWGAERAGQWDDALVAYEAVLRDRPGDEDAEARRAALVQRRPELLPQAEQAQRERLAGLDPLDVLDCVQPNHTDRKLLLFTVACCRCACCTPSDDLDTLLAETEARAEQPHASLGPVAESAIDAHDVHQFASSQAEARVALIMTSVFPWAGAHAALRLAQAVWSREECARLVECVFGLRGRTAALAPQWLTGTVVAIAADMYESRDFSAMPILADALQDAGCDRADILNHCRGPGPHVRGCWVVDLVLNKE
;
A
#
# COMPACT_ATOMS: atom_id res chain seq x y z
N MET A 1 48.86 -43.35 -7.83
CA MET A 1 48.72 -41.89 -7.89
C MET A 1 47.25 -41.58 -8.12
N GLY A 2 46.40 -41.34 -7.13
CA GLY A 2 46.58 -41.23 -5.69
C GLY A 2 45.45 -40.33 -5.19
N GLY A 3 44.43 -40.91 -4.54
CA GLY A 3 43.22 -40.19 -4.11
C GLY A 3 43.48 -38.91 -3.28
N ALA A 4 44.68 -38.78 -2.70
CA ALA A 4 45.15 -37.57 -2.04
C ALA A 4 45.23 -36.34 -2.98
N THR A 5 45.64 -36.51 -4.24
CA THR A 5 45.71 -35.41 -5.21
C THR A 5 44.32 -34.95 -5.64
N LEU A 6 43.36 -35.88 -5.75
CA LEU A 6 41.97 -35.56 -6.07
C LEU A 6 41.28 -34.83 -4.90
N MET A 7 41.49 -35.28 -3.65
CA MET A 7 40.97 -34.57 -2.48
C MET A 7 41.56 -33.18 -2.30
N ALA A 8 42.86 -33.00 -2.56
CA ALA A 8 43.50 -31.69 -2.48
C ALA A 8 42.91 -30.70 -3.51
N LEU A 9 42.65 -31.16 -4.74
CA LEU A 9 42.04 -30.31 -5.78
C LEU A 9 40.58 -29.97 -5.45
N VAL A 10 39.80 -30.91 -4.88
CA VAL A 10 38.43 -30.65 -4.42
C VAL A 10 38.43 -29.64 -3.26
N PHE A 11 39.36 -29.78 -2.31
CA PHE A 11 39.46 -28.87 -1.16
C PHE A 11 39.87 -27.45 -1.60
N VAL A 12 40.85 -27.32 -2.49
CA VAL A 12 41.24 -26.02 -3.06
C VAL A 12 40.09 -25.41 -3.85
N GLY A 13 39.37 -26.21 -4.65
CA GLY A 13 38.17 -25.75 -5.37
C GLY A 13 37.07 -25.26 -4.43
N LEU A 14 36.83 -25.95 -3.32
CA LEU A 14 35.84 -25.57 -2.31
C LEU A 14 36.23 -24.27 -1.59
N VAL A 15 37.51 -24.11 -1.24
CA VAL A 15 38.04 -22.90 -0.59
C VAL A 15 37.96 -21.70 -1.54
N VAL A 16 38.32 -21.86 -2.82
CA VAL A 16 38.20 -20.80 -3.83
C VAL A 16 36.73 -20.45 -4.07
N ALA A 17 35.84 -21.43 -4.20
CA ALA A 17 34.40 -21.20 -4.35
C ALA A 17 33.82 -20.47 -3.13
N CYS A 18 34.16 -20.87 -1.91
CA CYS A 18 33.74 -20.18 -0.69
C CYS A 18 34.30 -18.75 -0.62
N THR A 19 35.54 -18.53 -1.05
CA THR A 19 36.17 -17.19 -1.01
C THR A 19 35.55 -16.27 -2.06
N VAL A 20 35.29 -16.75 -3.28
CA VAL A 20 34.63 -15.99 -4.35
C VAL A 20 33.16 -15.73 -4.00
N TYR A 21 32.46 -16.69 -3.41
CA TYR A 21 31.10 -16.52 -2.91
C TYR A 21 31.05 -15.50 -1.78
N SER A 22 31.98 -15.55 -0.83
CA SER A 22 32.06 -14.61 0.30
C SER A 22 32.45 -13.19 -0.16
N ALA A 23 33.40 -13.07 -1.09
CA ALA A 23 33.79 -11.77 -1.65
C ALA A 23 32.66 -11.19 -2.51
N GLY A 24 31.99 -12.01 -3.32
CA GLY A 24 30.80 -11.63 -4.07
C GLY A 24 29.65 -11.21 -3.17
N TRP A 25 29.43 -11.91 -2.06
CA TRP A 25 28.45 -11.56 -1.04
C TRP A 25 28.79 -10.23 -0.34
N CYS A 26 30.05 -10.01 0.05
CA CYS A 26 30.48 -8.74 0.65
C CYS A 26 30.33 -7.56 -0.32
N VAL A 27 30.70 -7.73 -1.60
CA VAL A 27 30.51 -6.72 -2.64
C VAL A 27 29.01 -6.49 -2.88
N TRP A 28 28.20 -7.55 -2.91
CA TRP A 28 26.75 -7.44 -3.02
C TRP A 28 26.13 -6.67 -1.85
N CYS A 29 26.51 -6.97 -0.61
CA CYS A 29 26.06 -6.24 0.59
C CYS A 29 26.45 -4.76 0.56
N LEU A 30 27.58 -4.39 -0.08
CA LEU A 30 28.01 -2.98 -0.20
C LEU A 30 27.28 -2.24 -1.32
N VAL A 31 26.98 -2.90 -2.44
CA VAL A 31 26.40 -2.26 -3.63
C VAL A 31 24.87 -2.26 -3.60
N ARG A 32 24.27 -3.28 -2.97
CA ARG A 32 22.80 -3.46 -2.91
C ARG A 32 22.06 -2.27 -2.28
N PRO A 33 22.52 -1.63 -1.19
CA PRO A 33 21.85 -0.45 -0.65
C PRO A 33 21.77 0.70 -1.67
N PHE A 34 22.78 0.86 -2.52
CA PHE A 34 22.77 1.84 -3.61
C PHE A 34 21.82 1.42 -4.73
N ALA A 35 21.83 0.13 -5.13
CA ALA A 35 20.91 -0.39 -6.13
C ALA A 35 19.43 -0.21 -5.72
N VAL A 36 19.10 -0.43 -4.44
CA VAL A 36 17.78 -0.16 -3.87
C VAL A 36 17.49 1.35 -3.86
N ARG A 37 18.45 2.19 -3.45
CA ARG A 37 18.30 3.66 -3.44
C ARG A 37 18.00 4.24 -4.83
N TYR A 38 18.58 3.66 -5.88
CA TYR A 38 18.35 4.06 -7.27
C TYR A 38 17.24 3.27 -7.98
N ARG A 39 16.38 2.56 -7.22
CA ARG A 39 15.21 1.81 -7.71
C ARG A 39 15.54 0.70 -8.73
N LEU A 40 16.77 0.16 -8.69
CA LEU A 40 17.18 -0.96 -9.56
C LEU A 40 16.77 -2.33 -8.99
N LEU A 41 16.49 -2.40 -7.68
CA LEU A 41 16.07 -3.62 -6.98
C LEU A 41 14.98 -3.31 -5.97
N THR A 42 14.09 -4.28 -5.75
CA THR A 42 13.14 -4.25 -4.64
C THR A 42 13.88 -4.42 -3.30
N PRO A 43 13.56 -3.62 -2.27
CA PRO A 43 14.19 -3.73 -0.95
C PRO A 43 13.88 -5.09 -0.30
N THR A 44 14.88 -5.71 0.34
CA THR A 44 14.66 -6.87 1.22
C THR A 44 14.64 -6.46 2.70
N ARG A 45 14.23 -7.36 3.60
CA ARG A 45 14.23 -7.20 5.07
C ARG A 45 15.47 -6.46 5.59
N ASP A 46 16.64 -6.97 5.22
CA ASP A 46 17.93 -6.46 5.73
C ASP A 46 18.23 -5.04 5.19
N ASP A 47 17.71 -4.69 4.01
CA ASP A 47 17.85 -3.34 3.45
C ASP A 47 17.02 -2.32 4.26
N VAL A 48 15.81 -2.71 4.69
CA VAL A 48 14.91 -1.86 5.48
C VAL A 48 15.44 -1.67 6.91
N ILE A 49 15.90 -2.74 7.55
CA ILE A 49 16.49 -2.68 8.91
C ILE A 49 17.81 -1.88 8.90
N THR A 50 18.67 -2.09 7.90
CA THR A 50 19.92 -1.33 7.78
C THR A 50 19.66 0.16 7.59
N ARG A 51 18.61 0.50 6.83
CA ARG A 51 18.15 1.89 6.67
C ARG A 51 17.60 2.46 7.99
N ALA A 52 16.83 1.68 8.75
CA ALA A 52 16.33 2.09 10.06
C ALA A 52 17.49 2.41 11.01
N TRP A 53 18.50 1.53 11.10
CA TRP A 53 19.70 1.76 11.91
C TRP A 53 20.54 2.94 11.42
N GLY A 54 20.60 3.16 10.10
CA GLY A 54 21.28 4.32 9.52
C GLY A 54 20.62 5.63 9.93
N ALA A 55 19.29 5.68 9.88
CA ALA A 55 18.50 6.84 10.31
C ALA A 55 18.62 7.08 11.82
N GLU A 56 18.60 6.02 12.64
CA GLU A 56 18.80 6.10 14.10
C GLU A 56 20.18 6.68 14.44
N ARG A 57 21.25 6.21 13.78
CA ARG A 57 22.62 6.73 13.98
C ARG A 57 22.80 8.16 13.49
N ALA A 58 22.05 8.56 12.46
CA ALA A 58 22.07 9.91 11.92
C ALA A 58 21.22 10.90 12.74
N GLY A 59 20.50 10.42 13.77
CA GLY A 59 19.56 11.24 14.53
C GLY A 59 18.31 11.65 13.73
N GLN A 60 17.99 10.92 12.65
CA GLN A 60 16.79 11.09 11.84
C GLN A 60 15.70 10.16 12.38
N TRP A 61 15.18 10.52 13.54
CA TRP A 61 14.32 9.64 14.32
C TRP A 61 12.95 9.36 13.66
N ASP A 62 12.42 10.30 12.87
CA ASP A 62 11.19 10.12 12.09
C ASP A 62 11.37 9.06 11.00
N ASP A 63 12.47 9.15 10.24
CA ASP A 63 12.81 8.17 9.20
C ASP A 63 13.10 6.78 9.79
N ALA A 64 13.69 6.72 10.99
CA ALA A 64 13.94 5.48 11.71
C ALA A 64 12.62 4.82 12.14
N LEU A 65 11.68 5.59 12.70
CA LEU A 65 10.36 5.10 13.11
C LEU A 65 9.58 4.52 11.91
N VAL A 66 9.54 5.25 10.79
CA VAL A 66 8.89 4.79 9.55
C VAL A 66 9.49 3.48 9.06
N ALA A 67 10.82 3.34 9.15
CA ALA A 67 11.50 2.13 8.72
C ALA A 67 11.19 0.94 9.65
N TYR A 68 11.16 1.12 10.97
CA TYR A 68 10.76 0.06 11.90
C TYR A 68 9.31 -0.38 11.70
N GLU A 69 8.39 0.57 11.47
CA GLU A 69 6.98 0.23 11.19
C GLU A 69 6.80 -0.50 9.86
N ALA A 70 7.64 -0.22 8.86
CA ALA A 70 7.67 -1.00 7.63
C ALA A 70 8.13 -2.45 7.86
N VAL A 71 9.11 -2.67 8.75
CA VAL A 71 9.57 -4.03 9.11
C VAL A 71 8.47 -4.82 9.82
N LEU A 72 7.78 -4.20 10.79
CA LEU A 72 6.71 -4.83 11.57
C LEU A 72 5.47 -5.17 10.74
N ARG A 73 5.27 -4.48 9.62
CA ARG A 73 4.20 -4.78 8.66
C ARG A 73 4.47 -6.08 7.91
N ASP A 74 5.72 -6.28 7.49
CA ASP A 74 6.14 -7.47 6.74
C ASP A 74 6.24 -8.71 7.66
N ARG A 75 6.56 -8.49 8.94
CA ARG A 75 6.59 -9.52 9.98
C ARG A 75 6.04 -9.00 11.31
N PRO A 76 4.73 -9.19 11.57
CA PRO A 76 4.19 -8.94 12.90
C PRO A 76 4.87 -9.89 13.91
N GLY A 77 5.45 -9.34 14.98
CA GLY A 77 6.21 -10.10 15.98
C GLY A 77 7.74 -10.11 15.83
N ASP A 78 8.34 -9.26 14.98
CA ASP A 78 9.81 -9.10 14.96
C ASP A 78 10.28 -8.35 16.23
N GLU A 79 10.81 -9.09 17.20
CA GLU A 79 11.16 -8.58 18.54
C GLU A 79 12.13 -7.38 18.53
N ASP A 80 13.09 -7.32 17.60
CA ASP A 80 14.05 -6.21 17.54
C ASP A 80 13.38 -4.94 17.02
N ALA A 81 12.59 -5.05 15.95
CA ALA A 81 11.84 -3.91 15.43
C ALA A 81 10.78 -3.41 16.43
N GLU A 82 10.11 -4.32 17.16
CA GLU A 82 9.13 -3.95 18.21
C GLU A 82 9.82 -3.25 19.39
N ALA A 83 10.91 -3.80 19.89
CA ALA A 83 11.66 -3.22 21.01
C ALA A 83 12.26 -1.85 20.64
N ARG A 84 12.80 -1.71 19.43
CA ARG A 84 13.38 -0.45 18.94
C ARG A 84 12.32 0.61 18.73
N ARG A 85 11.20 0.26 18.10
CA ARG A 85 10.04 1.16 17.95
C ARG A 85 9.53 1.60 19.32
N ALA A 86 9.31 0.66 20.24
CA ALA A 86 8.83 0.95 21.59
C ALA A 86 9.80 1.87 22.36
N ALA A 87 11.11 1.62 22.27
CA ALA A 87 12.13 2.46 22.92
C ALA A 87 12.18 3.88 22.33
N LEU A 88 12.00 4.02 21.01
CA LEU A 88 11.92 5.32 20.31
C LEU A 88 10.69 6.12 20.75
N VAL A 89 9.52 5.48 20.75
CA VAL A 89 8.25 6.11 21.15
C VAL A 89 8.25 6.44 22.65
N GLN A 90 8.84 5.59 23.49
CA GLN A 90 8.96 5.85 24.93
C GLN A 90 9.89 7.03 25.23
N ARG A 91 11.01 7.14 24.50
CA ARG A 91 11.98 8.22 24.69
C ARG A 91 11.48 9.55 24.17
N ARG A 92 10.73 9.54 23.07
CA ARG A 92 10.23 10.75 22.40
C ARG A 92 8.78 10.54 21.93
N PRO A 93 7.81 10.62 22.86
CA PRO A 93 6.40 10.48 22.52
C PRO A 93 5.90 11.55 21.53
N GLU A 94 6.57 12.70 21.48
CA GLU A 94 6.32 13.79 20.52
C GLU A 94 6.67 13.45 19.07
N LEU A 95 7.42 12.37 18.82
CA LEU A 95 7.80 11.98 17.46
C LEU A 95 6.65 11.40 16.64
N LEU A 96 5.67 10.74 17.24
CA LEU A 96 4.56 10.18 16.46
C LEU A 96 3.78 11.30 15.75
N PRO A 97 3.29 12.33 16.47
CA PRO A 97 2.58 13.44 15.85
C PRO A 97 3.47 14.27 14.91
N GLN A 98 4.76 14.44 15.22
CA GLN A 98 5.70 15.20 14.39
C GLN A 98 6.07 14.47 13.09
N ALA A 99 6.31 13.16 13.14
CA ALA A 99 6.56 12.33 11.97
C ALA A 99 5.33 12.29 11.06
N GLU A 100 4.13 12.16 11.63
CA GLU A 100 2.87 12.21 10.89
C GLU A 100 2.67 13.56 10.20
N GLN A 101 2.91 14.66 10.93
CA GLN A 101 2.78 16.01 10.39
C GLN A 101 3.84 16.30 9.32
N ALA A 102 5.11 15.95 9.56
CA ALA A 102 6.20 16.11 8.60
C ALA A 102 5.96 15.27 7.34
N GLN A 103 5.36 14.08 7.49
CA GLN A 103 4.98 13.25 6.35
C GLN A 103 3.82 13.86 5.56
N ARG A 104 2.79 14.41 6.24
CA ARG A 104 1.71 15.16 5.58
C ARG A 104 2.24 16.35 4.81
N GLU A 105 3.12 17.14 5.42
CA GLU A 105 3.75 18.31 4.77
C GLU A 105 4.60 17.89 3.57
N ARG A 106 5.34 16.78 3.69
CA ARG A 106 6.12 16.21 2.59
C ARG A 106 5.23 15.75 1.43
N LEU A 107 4.09 15.14 1.72
CA LEU A 107 3.18 14.61 0.71
C LEU A 107 2.27 15.69 0.10
N ALA A 108 1.92 16.74 0.85
CA ALA A 108 1.10 17.85 0.39
C ALA A 108 1.70 18.58 -0.83
N GLY A 109 3.02 18.52 -1.01
CA GLY A 109 3.74 19.10 -2.14
C GLY A 109 4.01 18.16 -3.31
N LEU A 110 3.64 16.88 -3.24
CA LEU A 110 3.98 15.85 -4.24
C LEU A 110 2.84 15.59 -5.22
N ASP A 111 3.18 15.18 -6.45
CA ASP A 111 2.16 14.75 -7.41
C ASP A 111 1.46 13.50 -6.85
N PRO A 112 0.14 13.32 -7.03
CA PRO A 112 -0.55 12.12 -6.56
C PRO A 112 0.08 10.81 -7.05
N LEU A 113 0.73 10.79 -8.22
CA LEU A 113 1.49 9.63 -8.68
C LEU A 113 2.75 9.39 -7.84
N ASP A 114 3.43 10.45 -7.41
CA ASP A 114 4.58 10.35 -6.49
C ASP A 114 4.13 9.91 -5.08
N VAL A 115 2.94 10.33 -4.65
CA VAL A 115 2.31 9.86 -3.39
C VAL A 115 1.95 8.38 -3.51
N LEU A 116 1.40 7.95 -4.66
CA LEU A 116 1.12 6.54 -4.95
C LEU A 116 2.40 5.72 -4.91
N ASP A 117 3.45 6.14 -5.61
CA ASP A 117 4.80 5.53 -5.58
C ASP A 117 5.37 5.43 -4.16
N CYS A 118 5.06 6.41 -3.31
CA CYS A 118 5.45 6.36 -1.92
C CYS A 118 4.73 5.22 -1.18
N VAL A 119 3.44 4.98 -1.41
CA VAL A 119 2.68 3.92 -0.71
C VAL A 119 2.93 2.49 -1.24
N GLN A 120 3.81 2.32 -2.24
CA GLN A 120 4.23 1.02 -2.81
C GLN A 120 4.53 -0.10 -1.77
N PRO A 121 5.18 0.16 -0.61
CA PRO A 121 5.46 -0.91 0.36
C PRO A 121 4.25 -1.39 1.16
N ASN A 122 3.10 -0.71 1.07
CA ASN A 122 1.99 -0.83 2.02
C ASN A 122 0.68 -1.32 1.37
N HIS A 123 0.72 -1.85 0.15
CA HIS A 123 -0.49 -2.25 -0.57
C HIS A 123 -0.67 -3.77 -0.63
N THR A 124 -1.93 -4.21 -0.51
CA THR A 124 -2.36 -5.52 -0.98
C THR A 124 -2.91 -5.39 -2.40
N ASP A 125 -2.89 -6.48 -3.18
CA ASP A 125 -3.53 -6.49 -4.51
C ASP A 125 -5.01 -6.09 -4.41
N ARG A 126 -5.68 -6.48 -3.32
CA ARG A 126 -7.05 -6.05 -2.98
C ARG A 126 -7.17 -4.52 -2.95
N LYS A 127 -6.27 -3.82 -2.25
CA LYS A 127 -6.32 -2.35 -2.17
C LYS A 127 -6.05 -1.69 -3.52
N LEU A 128 -5.15 -2.24 -4.33
CA LEU A 128 -4.89 -1.73 -5.69
C LEU A 128 -6.10 -1.90 -6.61
N LEU A 129 -6.80 -3.04 -6.52
CA LEU A 129 -8.05 -3.29 -7.24
C LEU A 129 -9.12 -2.27 -6.87
N LEU A 130 -9.38 -2.08 -5.57
CA LEU A 130 -10.38 -1.12 -5.09
C LEU A 130 -10.02 0.33 -5.41
N PHE A 131 -8.74 0.70 -5.31
CA PHE A 131 -8.25 2.01 -5.71
C PHE A 131 -8.43 2.26 -7.21
N THR A 132 -8.16 1.26 -8.06
CA THR A 132 -8.39 1.33 -9.51
C THR A 132 -9.87 1.58 -9.80
N VAL A 133 -10.76 0.79 -9.20
CA VAL A 133 -12.22 0.93 -9.34
C VAL A 133 -12.67 2.34 -8.95
N ALA A 134 -12.19 2.86 -7.81
CA ALA A 134 -12.50 4.21 -7.36
C ALA A 134 -12.08 5.26 -8.40
N CYS A 135 -10.84 5.21 -8.88
CA CYS A 135 -10.34 6.13 -9.90
C CYS A 135 -11.18 6.07 -11.20
N CYS A 136 -11.48 4.86 -11.69
CA CYS A 136 -12.24 4.66 -12.92
C CYS A 136 -13.70 5.14 -12.81
N ARG A 137 -14.39 4.85 -11.69
CA ARG A 137 -15.76 5.34 -11.44
C ARG A 137 -15.82 6.86 -11.43
N CYS A 138 -14.82 7.50 -10.85
CA CYS A 138 -14.81 8.95 -10.71
C CYS A 138 -14.52 9.65 -12.04
N ALA A 139 -13.64 9.08 -12.87
CA ALA A 139 -13.33 9.64 -14.18
C ALA A 139 -14.41 9.36 -15.25
N CYS A 140 -15.22 8.32 -15.05
CA CYS A 140 -16.27 7.90 -15.99
C CYS A 140 -17.66 8.25 -15.46
N CYS A 141 -18.11 9.47 -15.71
CA CYS A 141 -19.42 9.96 -15.28
C CYS A 141 -20.59 9.53 -16.18
N THR A 142 -20.32 8.82 -17.28
CA THR A 142 -21.33 8.35 -18.24
C THR A 142 -21.56 6.85 -18.05
N PRO A 143 -22.83 6.39 -17.91
CA PRO A 143 -23.13 4.97 -17.73
C PRO A 143 -22.68 4.16 -18.95
N SER A 144 -22.17 2.96 -18.70
CA SER A 144 -21.80 2.01 -19.74
C SER A 144 -21.84 0.60 -19.16
N ASP A 145 -22.76 -0.22 -19.66
CA ASP A 145 -23.03 -1.56 -19.12
C ASP A 145 -21.76 -2.43 -19.07
N ASP A 146 -20.88 -2.31 -20.06
CA ASP A 146 -19.60 -3.03 -20.12
C ASP A 146 -18.62 -2.55 -19.04
N LEU A 147 -18.52 -1.23 -18.83
CA LEU A 147 -17.64 -0.65 -17.82
C LEU A 147 -18.14 -0.96 -16.41
N ASP A 148 -19.45 -0.84 -16.18
CA ASP A 148 -20.08 -1.16 -14.90
C ASP A 148 -19.88 -2.64 -14.54
N THR A 149 -19.94 -3.53 -15.53
CA THR A 149 -19.62 -4.95 -15.35
C THR A 149 -18.15 -5.16 -14.96
N LEU A 150 -17.21 -4.54 -15.67
CA LEU A 150 -15.77 -4.64 -15.34
C LEU A 150 -15.44 -4.09 -13.95
N LEU A 151 -16.06 -2.97 -13.56
CA LEU A 151 -15.91 -2.41 -12.22
C LEU A 151 -16.41 -3.40 -11.16
N ALA A 152 -17.58 -4.01 -11.36
CA ALA A 152 -18.15 -4.99 -10.44
C ALA A 152 -17.29 -6.28 -10.35
N GLU A 153 -16.79 -6.78 -11.48
CA GLU A 153 -15.88 -7.94 -11.51
C GLU A 153 -14.57 -7.65 -10.78
N THR A 154 -14.00 -6.45 -10.98
CA THR A 154 -12.76 -6.02 -10.31
C THR A 154 -12.95 -5.89 -8.80
N GLU A 155 -14.09 -5.37 -8.33
CA GLU A 155 -14.45 -5.36 -6.91
C GLU A 155 -14.64 -6.77 -6.35
N ALA A 156 -15.36 -7.64 -7.06
CA ALA A 156 -15.56 -9.02 -6.64
C ALA A 156 -14.23 -9.77 -6.51
N ARG A 157 -13.30 -9.51 -7.42
CA ARG A 157 -11.92 -10.05 -7.39
C ARG A 157 -11.12 -9.56 -6.20
N ALA A 158 -11.35 -8.31 -5.78
CA ALA A 158 -10.74 -7.73 -4.59
C ALA A 158 -11.22 -8.43 -3.31
N GLU A 159 -12.51 -8.80 -3.23
CA GLU A 159 -13.07 -9.58 -2.12
C GLU A 159 -12.68 -11.06 -2.15
N GLN A 160 -12.50 -11.63 -3.34
CA GLN A 160 -12.23 -13.05 -3.54
C GLN A 160 -10.98 -13.26 -4.41
N PRO A 161 -9.80 -13.44 -3.78
CA PRO A 161 -8.51 -13.54 -4.46
C PRO A 161 -8.35 -14.70 -5.47
N HIS A 162 -9.29 -15.64 -5.51
CA HIS A 162 -9.30 -16.78 -6.43
C HIS A 162 -10.44 -16.74 -7.44
N ALA A 163 -11.28 -15.71 -7.41
CA ALA A 163 -12.29 -15.52 -8.45
C ALA A 163 -11.59 -15.37 -9.80
N SER A 164 -11.97 -16.17 -10.79
CA SER A 164 -11.54 -15.94 -12.17
C SER A 164 -12.13 -14.62 -12.64
N LEU A 165 -11.38 -13.87 -13.46
CA LEU A 165 -11.95 -12.77 -14.22
C LEU A 165 -13.09 -13.32 -15.09
N GLY A 166 -14.17 -12.55 -15.24
CA GLY A 166 -15.32 -12.98 -16.02
C GLY A 166 -15.02 -12.97 -17.53
N PRO A 167 -15.91 -13.53 -18.34
CA PRO A 167 -15.78 -13.55 -19.80
C PRO A 167 -15.72 -12.13 -20.42
N VAL A 168 -16.16 -11.09 -19.71
CA VAL A 168 -16.08 -9.69 -20.15
C VAL A 168 -14.64 -9.17 -20.12
N ALA A 169 -13.87 -9.49 -19.07
CA ALA A 169 -12.45 -9.17 -19.02
C ALA A 169 -11.64 -9.95 -20.08
N GLU A 170 -11.95 -11.24 -20.29
CA GLU A 170 -11.30 -12.07 -21.31
C GLU A 170 -11.61 -11.57 -22.73
N SER A 171 -12.87 -11.20 -23.03
CA SER A 171 -13.25 -10.67 -24.34
C SER A 171 -12.75 -9.24 -24.59
N ALA A 172 -12.61 -8.42 -23.54
CA ALA A 172 -12.01 -7.09 -23.66
C ALA A 172 -10.50 -7.14 -23.95
N ILE A 173 -9.83 -8.25 -23.63
CA ILE A 173 -8.43 -8.51 -24.04
C ILE A 173 -8.37 -8.88 -25.53
N ASP A 174 -9.38 -9.57 -26.07
CA ASP A 174 -9.30 -10.25 -27.36
C ASP A 174 -9.96 -9.53 -28.55
N ALA A 175 -10.91 -8.62 -28.34
CA ALA A 175 -11.62 -8.02 -29.48
C ALA A 175 -12.14 -6.60 -29.24
N HIS A 176 -11.73 -5.71 -30.16
CA HIS A 176 -12.61 -4.73 -30.81
C HIS A 176 -12.84 -3.36 -30.13
N ASP A 177 -11.79 -2.63 -29.74
CA ASP A 177 -11.83 -1.14 -29.77
C ASP A 177 -10.49 -0.40 -29.60
N VAL A 178 -9.39 -0.97 -30.09
CA VAL A 178 -8.06 -0.31 -30.14
C VAL A 178 -8.08 0.96 -31.04
N HIS A 179 -9.19 1.29 -31.70
CA HIS A 179 -9.33 2.44 -32.59
C HIS A 179 -10.13 3.63 -32.02
N GLN A 180 -10.69 3.54 -30.80
CA GLN A 180 -11.39 4.66 -30.13
C GLN A 180 -10.68 5.17 -28.85
N PHE A 181 -9.34 5.30 -28.88
CA PHE A 181 -8.47 5.75 -27.77
C PHE A 181 -8.72 7.19 -27.24
N ALA A 182 -9.85 7.82 -27.52
CA ALA A 182 -10.12 9.21 -27.13
C ALA A 182 -11.20 9.37 -26.05
N SER A 183 -11.74 8.28 -25.50
CA SER A 183 -12.72 8.36 -24.40
C SER A 183 -12.14 7.91 -23.06
N SER A 184 -12.53 8.58 -21.98
CA SER A 184 -12.17 8.20 -20.61
C SER A 184 -12.61 6.77 -20.25
N GLN A 185 -13.69 6.28 -20.86
CA GLN A 185 -14.15 4.89 -20.67
C GLN A 185 -13.19 3.86 -21.28
N ALA A 186 -12.61 4.12 -22.46
CA ALA A 186 -11.64 3.21 -23.06
C ALA A 186 -10.36 3.12 -22.21
N GLU A 187 -9.87 4.26 -21.71
CA GLU A 187 -8.74 4.31 -20.77
C GLU A 187 -9.06 3.59 -19.45
N ALA A 188 -10.28 3.73 -18.92
CA ALA A 188 -10.72 3.02 -17.73
C ALA A 188 -10.74 1.49 -17.93
N ARG A 189 -11.25 1.01 -19.08
CA ARG A 189 -11.24 -0.43 -19.41
C ARG A 189 -9.81 -0.98 -19.45
N VAL A 190 -8.88 -0.28 -20.11
CA VAL A 190 -7.47 -0.66 -20.14
C VAL A 190 -6.87 -0.69 -18.74
N ALA A 191 -7.15 0.33 -17.91
CA ALA A 191 -6.66 0.36 -16.54
C ALA A 191 -7.17 -0.82 -15.71
N LEU A 192 -8.48 -1.16 -15.79
CA LEU A 192 -9.08 -2.29 -15.08
C LEU A 192 -8.49 -3.64 -15.53
N ILE A 193 -8.34 -3.85 -16.83
CA ILE A 193 -7.68 -5.04 -17.39
C ILE A 193 -6.23 -5.12 -16.91
N MET A 194 -5.49 -4.02 -16.98
CA MET A 194 -4.10 -3.97 -16.52
C MET A 194 -3.99 -4.27 -15.02
N THR A 195 -4.91 -3.78 -14.19
CA THR A 195 -4.91 -4.07 -12.74
C THR A 195 -5.09 -5.56 -12.46
N SER A 196 -5.76 -6.31 -13.34
CA SER A 196 -5.94 -7.75 -13.15
C SER A 196 -4.66 -8.58 -13.35
N VAL A 197 -3.72 -8.08 -14.15
CA VAL A 197 -2.44 -8.75 -14.48
C VAL A 197 -1.27 -8.12 -13.70
N PHE A 198 -1.28 -6.80 -13.62
CA PHE A 198 -0.28 -5.96 -12.96
C PHE A 198 -0.99 -4.89 -12.11
N PRO A 199 -1.50 -5.25 -10.91
CA PRO A 199 -2.29 -4.36 -10.05
C PRO A 199 -1.72 -2.95 -9.88
N TRP A 200 -0.40 -2.87 -9.71
CA TRP A 200 0.32 -1.60 -9.57
C TRP A 200 0.26 -0.72 -10.82
N ALA A 201 0.48 -1.30 -11.99
CA ALA A 201 0.49 -0.56 -13.26
C ALA A 201 -0.91 -0.05 -13.62
N GLY A 202 -1.94 -0.87 -13.38
CA GLY A 202 -3.31 -0.47 -13.62
C GLY A 202 -3.79 0.62 -12.64
N ALA A 203 -3.38 0.56 -11.37
CA ALA A 203 -3.61 1.65 -10.41
C ALA A 203 -2.98 2.98 -10.84
N HIS A 204 -1.76 2.95 -11.39
CA HIS A 204 -1.10 4.13 -11.97
C HIS A 204 -1.88 4.69 -13.17
N ALA A 205 -2.31 3.81 -14.09
CA ALA A 205 -3.11 4.21 -15.24
C ALA A 205 -4.45 4.84 -14.83
N ALA A 206 -5.14 4.22 -13.86
CA ALA A 206 -6.41 4.73 -13.35
C ALA A 206 -6.25 6.08 -12.63
N LEU A 207 -5.18 6.27 -11.85
CA LEU A 207 -4.92 7.55 -11.18
C LEU A 207 -4.64 8.68 -12.18
N ARG A 208 -3.89 8.40 -13.25
CA ARG A 208 -3.69 9.37 -14.35
C ARG A 208 -4.99 9.79 -14.99
N LEU A 209 -5.87 8.82 -15.23
CA LEU A 209 -7.20 9.08 -15.75
C LEU A 209 -8.03 9.94 -14.77
N ALA A 210 -7.99 9.65 -13.46
CA ALA A 210 -8.67 10.44 -12.46
C ALA A 210 -8.13 11.88 -12.36
N GLN A 211 -6.81 12.09 -12.50
CA GLN A 211 -6.18 13.42 -12.52
C GLN A 211 -6.66 14.31 -13.69
N ALA A 212 -7.25 13.72 -14.74
CA ALA A 212 -7.84 14.50 -15.83
C ALA A 212 -9.19 15.15 -15.44
N VAL A 213 -9.84 14.67 -14.38
CA VAL A 213 -11.19 15.10 -13.95
C VAL A 213 -11.16 15.73 -12.55
N TRP A 214 -10.31 15.23 -11.66
CA TRP A 214 -10.20 15.66 -10.28
C TRP A 214 -9.03 16.61 -10.05
N SER A 215 -9.19 17.47 -9.04
CA SER A 215 -8.09 18.28 -8.54
C SER A 215 -7.00 17.40 -7.93
N ARG A 216 -5.78 17.92 -7.93
CA ARG A 216 -4.61 17.27 -7.33
C ARG A 216 -4.87 16.88 -5.87
N GLU A 217 -5.58 17.72 -5.11
CA GLU A 217 -5.89 17.47 -3.72
C GLU A 217 -6.89 16.32 -3.53
N GLU A 218 -7.89 16.20 -4.41
CA GLU A 218 -8.85 15.09 -4.37
C GLU A 218 -8.18 13.75 -4.67
N CYS A 219 -7.29 13.71 -5.67
CA CYS A 219 -6.48 12.53 -5.96
C CYS A 219 -5.56 12.16 -4.78
N ALA A 220 -4.92 13.14 -4.15
CA ALA A 220 -4.08 12.90 -2.97
C ALA A 220 -4.91 12.35 -1.80
N ARG A 221 -6.09 12.94 -1.52
CA ARG A 221 -7.02 12.45 -0.49
C ARG A 221 -7.53 11.04 -0.77
N LEU A 222 -7.74 10.66 -2.04
CA LEU A 222 -8.10 9.29 -2.41
C LEU A 222 -6.96 8.30 -2.10
N VAL A 223 -5.72 8.64 -2.46
CA VAL A 223 -4.55 7.81 -2.14
C VAL A 223 -4.43 7.64 -0.62
N GLU A 224 -4.58 8.73 0.14
CA GLU A 224 -4.59 8.68 1.60
C GLU A 224 -5.79 7.89 2.16
N CYS A 225 -6.96 7.95 1.53
CA CYS A 225 -8.13 7.22 1.97
C CYS A 225 -7.95 5.71 1.82
N VAL A 226 -7.39 5.23 0.70
CA VAL A 226 -7.27 3.79 0.47
C VAL A 226 -6.05 3.22 1.19
N PHE A 227 -4.89 3.87 1.08
CA PHE A 227 -3.64 3.31 1.60
C PHE A 227 -3.29 3.79 3.01
N GLY A 228 -3.96 4.83 3.51
CA GLY A 228 -3.58 5.52 4.74
C GLY A 228 -2.28 6.31 4.57
N LEU A 229 -2.06 7.28 5.46
CA LEU A 229 -0.72 7.84 5.64
C LEU A 229 0.13 6.82 6.42
N ARG A 230 1.37 6.56 5.96
CA ARG A 230 2.28 5.54 6.51
C ARG A 230 2.37 5.64 8.04
N GLY A 231 2.32 4.48 8.70
CA GLY A 231 2.46 4.31 10.15
C GLY A 231 1.34 3.50 10.82
N ARG A 232 0.28 3.16 10.08
CA ARG A 232 -0.91 2.54 10.67
C ARG A 232 -0.96 1.04 10.41
N THR A 233 -0.49 0.29 11.40
CA THR A 233 -1.04 -1.01 11.82
C THR A 233 -1.30 -0.94 13.32
N ALA A 234 -1.85 0.17 13.80
CA ALA A 234 -2.45 0.15 15.13
C ALA A 234 -3.81 -0.54 14.97
N ALA A 235 -3.82 -1.85 15.24
CA ALA A 235 -5.04 -2.63 15.38
C ALA A 235 -6.05 -1.84 16.20
N LEU A 236 -7.30 -1.78 15.73
CA LEU A 236 -8.35 -1.15 16.52
C LEU A 236 -8.49 -1.91 17.82
N ALA A 237 -8.57 -1.18 18.92
CA ALA A 237 -8.76 -1.78 20.21
C ALA A 237 -10.14 -2.48 20.20
N PRO A 238 -10.26 -3.76 20.62
CA PRO A 238 -11.51 -4.52 20.48
C PRO A 238 -12.73 -3.84 21.10
N GLN A 239 -12.54 -3.04 22.16
CA GLN A 239 -13.60 -2.26 22.79
C GLN A 239 -14.22 -1.19 21.89
N TRP A 240 -13.49 -0.71 20.87
CA TRP A 240 -13.99 0.26 19.89
C TRP A 240 -14.91 -0.38 18.85
N LEU A 241 -14.79 -1.70 18.63
CA LEU A 241 -15.55 -2.46 17.63
C LEU A 241 -16.93 -2.87 18.17
N THR A 242 -17.70 -1.89 18.62
CA THR A 242 -19.08 -2.12 19.08
C THR A 242 -19.98 -2.56 17.92
N GLY A 243 -21.11 -3.21 18.23
CA GLY A 243 -22.07 -3.62 17.21
C GLY A 243 -22.55 -2.46 16.32
N THR A 244 -22.70 -1.26 16.88
CA THR A 244 -23.05 -0.04 16.14
C THR A 244 -21.95 0.38 15.16
N VAL A 245 -20.69 0.42 15.61
CA VAL A 245 -19.54 0.78 14.76
C VAL A 245 -19.41 -0.17 13.57
N VAL A 246 -19.51 -1.48 13.82
CA VAL A 246 -19.41 -2.50 12.77
C VAL A 246 -20.61 -2.41 11.81
N ALA A 247 -21.82 -2.19 12.31
CA ALA A 247 -23.02 -2.07 11.47
C ALA A 247 -22.95 -0.87 10.52
N ILE A 248 -22.54 0.31 11.01
CA ILE A 248 -22.39 1.52 10.18
C ILE A 248 -21.33 1.28 9.09
N ALA A 249 -20.18 0.72 9.46
CA ALA A 249 -19.12 0.43 8.50
C ALA A 249 -19.56 -0.58 7.44
N ALA A 250 -20.27 -1.64 7.83
CA ALA A 250 -20.77 -2.66 6.91
C ALA A 250 -21.82 -2.10 5.94
N ASP A 251 -22.74 -1.26 6.42
CA ASP A 251 -23.77 -0.64 5.58
C ASP A 251 -23.16 0.29 4.52
N MET A 252 -22.20 1.15 4.90
CA MET A 252 -21.44 1.96 3.93
C MET A 252 -20.68 1.09 2.92
N TYR A 253 -20.08 0.00 3.40
CA TYR A 253 -19.32 -0.91 2.56
C TYR A 253 -20.19 -1.58 1.50
N GLU A 254 -21.35 -2.09 1.87
CA GLU A 254 -22.27 -2.79 0.94
C GLU A 254 -23.01 -1.82 0.01
N SER A 255 -23.50 -0.70 0.54
CA SER A 255 -24.21 0.32 -0.25
C SER A 255 -23.28 1.11 -1.17
N ARG A 256 -21.97 1.14 -0.87
CA ARG A 256 -20.97 2.05 -1.48
C ARG A 256 -21.25 3.53 -1.22
N ASP A 257 -22.14 3.85 -0.30
CA ASP A 257 -22.40 5.20 0.18
C ASP A 257 -21.64 5.46 1.47
N PHE A 258 -20.65 6.35 1.41
CA PHE A 258 -19.80 6.71 2.55
C PHE A 258 -20.22 8.04 3.21
N SER A 259 -21.45 8.50 2.95
CA SER A 259 -21.99 9.73 3.56
C SER A 259 -22.08 9.64 5.09
N ALA A 260 -22.17 8.43 5.66
CA ALA A 260 -22.23 8.19 7.10
C ALA A 260 -20.84 8.18 7.79
N MET A 261 -19.74 8.51 7.10
CA MET A 261 -18.39 8.54 7.71
C MET A 261 -18.28 9.46 8.94
N PRO A 262 -18.88 10.66 9.00
CA PRO A 262 -18.89 11.46 10.22
C PRO A 262 -19.63 10.77 11.38
N ILE A 263 -20.70 10.02 11.10
CA ILE A 263 -21.46 9.24 12.09
C ILE A 263 -20.62 8.08 12.61
N LEU A 264 -19.83 7.43 11.74
CA LEU A 264 -18.86 6.42 12.16
C LEU A 264 -17.81 7.02 13.12
N ALA A 265 -17.36 8.26 12.87
CA ALA A 265 -16.42 8.95 13.76
C ALA A 265 -17.00 9.13 15.17
N ASP A 266 -18.25 9.56 15.26
CA ASP A 266 -18.93 9.79 16.54
C ASP A 266 -19.18 8.46 17.27
N ALA A 267 -19.61 7.42 16.55
CA ALA A 267 -19.77 6.08 17.13
C ALA A 267 -18.45 5.49 17.65
N LEU A 268 -17.34 5.69 16.93
CA LEU A 268 -16.00 5.30 17.39
C LEU A 268 -15.59 6.08 18.65
N GLN A 269 -15.86 7.39 18.68
CA GLN A 269 -15.57 8.23 19.83
C GLN A 269 -16.38 7.83 21.07
N ASP A 270 -17.68 7.53 20.90
CA ASP A 270 -18.57 7.04 21.96
C ASP A 270 -18.11 5.67 22.50
N ALA A 271 -17.52 4.83 21.65
CA ALA A 271 -16.90 3.57 22.03
C ALA A 271 -15.54 3.75 22.75
N GLY A 272 -15.07 4.99 22.93
CA GLY A 272 -13.83 5.33 23.63
C GLY A 272 -12.61 5.42 22.72
N CYS A 273 -12.78 5.59 21.40
CA CYS A 273 -11.68 5.87 20.49
C CYS A 273 -11.19 7.31 20.70
N ASP A 274 -9.92 7.46 21.08
CA ASP A 274 -9.24 8.73 21.31
C ASP A 274 -8.22 9.08 20.22
N ARG A 275 -8.14 8.24 19.18
CA ARG A 275 -7.21 8.35 18.07
C ARG A 275 -7.63 9.44 17.09
N ALA A 276 -7.03 10.62 17.25
CA ALA A 276 -7.27 11.78 16.38
C ALA A 276 -7.07 11.48 14.90
N ASP A 277 -6.15 10.59 14.55
CA ASP A 277 -5.83 10.22 13.18
C ASP A 277 -6.97 9.44 12.48
N ILE A 278 -7.71 8.61 13.23
CA ILE A 278 -8.92 7.91 12.76
C ILE A 278 -10.09 8.90 12.71
N LEU A 279 -10.33 9.63 13.80
CA LEU A 279 -11.48 10.52 13.92
C LEU A 279 -11.44 11.67 12.91
N ASN A 280 -10.26 12.28 12.70
CA ASN A 280 -10.09 13.35 11.72
C ASN A 280 -10.22 12.83 10.28
N HIS A 281 -9.82 11.58 10.00
CA HIS A 281 -10.04 11.00 8.68
C HIS A 281 -11.53 10.82 8.41
N CYS A 282 -12.29 10.27 9.37
CA CYS A 282 -13.72 10.04 9.22
C CYS A 282 -14.55 11.34 9.11
N ARG A 283 -14.08 12.41 9.75
CA ARG A 283 -14.67 13.76 9.66
C ARG A 283 -14.16 14.56 8.47
N GLY A 284 -13.16 14.05 7.76
CA GLY A 284 -12.61 14.69 6.58
C GLY A 284 -13.62 14.72 5.43
N PRO A 285 -13.42 15.59 4.43
CA PRO A 285 -14.35 15.74 3.31
C PRO A 285 -14.31 14.57 2.30
N GLY A 286 -13.50 13.53 2.53
CA GLY A 286 -13.29 12.46 1.56
C GLY A 286 -12.44 12.87 0.34
N PRO A 287 -12.48 12.10 -0.76
CA PRO A 287 -13.44 11.02 -1.01
C PRO A 287 -13.20 9.78 -0.14
N HIS A 288 -14.29 9.13 0.28
CA HIS A 288 -14.27 7.81 0.91
C HIS A 288 -14.86 6.77 -0.05
N VAL A 289 -14.19 5.63 -0.16
CA VAL A 289 -14.52 4.58 -1.12
C VAL A 289 -14.33 3.21 -0.47
N ARG A 290 -14.79 2.14 -1.14
CA ARG A 290 -14.37 0.77 -0.76
C ARG A 290 -12.85 0.68 -0.78
N GLY A 291 -12.27 0.10 0.26
CA GLY A 291 -10.83 0.13 0.51
C GLY A 291 -10.39 1.26 1.45
N CYS A 292 -11.31 2.12 1.90
CA CYS A 292 -11.05 3.11 2.96
C CYS A 292 -10.40 2.43 4.16
N TRP A 293 -9.21 2.87 4.55
CA TRP A 293 -8.40 2.17 5.56
C TRP A 293 -9.10 2.10 6.93
N VAL A 294 -9.89 3.11 7.34
CA VAL A 294 -10.65 3.01 8.60
C VAL A 294 -11.75 1.95 8.52
N VAL A 295 -12.50 1.95 7.42
CA VAL A 295 -13.62 1.01 7.23
C VAL A 295 -13.07 -0.41 7.12
N ASP A 296 -11.98 -0.61 6.36
CA ASP A 296 -11.31 -1.89 6.26
C ASP A 296 -10.79 -2.37 7.63
N LEU A 297 -10.24 -1.50 8.47
CA LEU A 297 -9.85 -1.86 9.84
C LEU A 297 -11.03 -2.28 10.71
N VAL A 298 -12.17 -1.57 10.63
CA VAL A 298 -13.38 -1.91 11.39
C VAL A 298 -13.94 -3.26 10.95
N LEU A 299 -13.90 -3.56 9.65
CA LEU A 299 -14.43 -4.79 9.07
C LEU A 299 -13.40 -5.93 9.00
N ASN A 300 -12.17 -5.70 9.47
CA ASN A 300 -11.06 -6.64 9.39
C ASN A 300 -10.79 -7.13 7.95
N LYS A 301 -10.63 -6.18 7.01
CA LYS A 301 -10.41 -6.38 5.57
C LYS A 301 -9.06 -5.84 5.05
N GLU A 302 -8.14 -5.41 5.93
CA GLU A 302 -6.77 -5.00 5.54
C GLU A 302 -5.99 -6.11 4.81
#